data_AF-A0A150WGT1-F1
#
_entry.id   AF-A0A150WGT1-F1
#
_cell.length_a   1.000
_cell.length_b   1.000
_cell.length_c   1.000
_cell.angle_alpha   90.00
_cell.angle_beta   90.00
_cell.angle_gamma   90.00
#
_symmetry.space_group_name_H-M   'P 1'
#
loop_
_entity.id
_entity.type
_entity.pdbx_description
1 polymer ?
#
loop_
_entity_poly.entity_id
_entity_poly.type
_entity_poly.pdbx_seq_one_letter_code
_entity_poly.pdbx_strand_id
1 'polypeptide(L)'
;MKKVIIGSLLFASSLALAAKSADMASKFVPNSKVVHETSKEVKMQTDHGSLIDIEFGMDGAFNEASGTNVDKDVFNPPDKMLTLKDAVAAAKKAGKNPVGKWSLEKGTLTGWAYEFQGFENGKEMEYVIDAKSGELKKAKKD
;
A
#
# COMPACT_ATOMS: atom_id res chain seq x y z
N MET A 1 -12.54 26.90 44.18
CA MET A 1 -12.96 26.16 42.97
C MET A 1 -11.73 25.84 42.14
N LYS A 2 -11.25 24.58 42.11
CA LYS A 2 -10.15 24.16 41.24
C LYS A 2 -10.74 23.77 39.88
N LYS A 3 -10.42 24.53 38.82
CA LYS A 3 -10.81 24.20 37.45
C LYS A 3 -9.92 23.06 36.96
N VAL A 4 -10.54 21.94 36.63
CA VAL A 4 -9.91 20.79 36.01
C VAL A 4 -9.85 21.05 34.50
N ILE A 5 -8.64 21.26 33.96
CA ILE A 5 -8.41 21.30 32.52
C ILE A 5 -8.12 19.85 32.09
N ILE A 6 -9.17 19.07 31.83
CA ILE A 6 -9.06 17.78 31.14
C ILE A 6 -9.67 18.03 29.76
N GLY A 7 -8.83 18.21 28.75
CA GLY A 7 -9.34 18.45 27.39
C GLY A 7 -8.30 18.55 26.28
N SER A 8 -7.01 18.44 26.56
CA SER A 8 -5.95 18.74 25.59
C SER A 8 -5.05 17.56 25.19
N LEU A 9 -5.18 16.37 25.78
CA LEU A 9 -4.30 15.23 25.45
C LEU A 9 -4.70 14.44 24.19
N LEU A 10 -5.98 14.41 23.82
CA LEU A 10 -6.47 13.56 22.72
C LEU A 10 -6.19 14.12 21.31
N PHE A 11 -6.02 15.43 21.16
CA PHE A 11 -5.72 16.04 19.86
C PHE A 11 -4.22 16.04 19.52
N ALA A 12 -3.33 16.10 20.52
CA ALA A 12 -1.89 16.09 20.27
C ALA A 12 -1.39 14.73 19.75
N SER A 13 -2.03 13.63 20.15
CA SER A 13 -1.64 12.28 19.73
C SER A 13 -1.99 11.96 18.28
N SER A 14 -3.12 12.46 17.77
CA SER A 14 -3.53 12.22 16.38
C SER A 14 -2.66 12.98 15.38
N LEU A 15 -2.28 14.23 15.68
CA LEU A 15 -1.35 14.98 14.84
C LEU A 15 0.05 14.34 14.82
N ALA A 16 0.56 13.90 15.97
CA ALA A 16 1.86 13.23 16.03
C ALA A 16 1.86 11.91 15.24
N LEU A 17 0.77 11.15 15.30
CA LEU A 17 0.64 9.89 14.56
C LEU A 17 0.47 10.12 13.05
N ALA A 18 -0.27 11.15 12.65
CA ALA A 18 -0.40 11.55 11.24
C ALA A 18 0.98 11.92 10.64
N ALA A 19 1.74 12.79 11.32
CA ALA A 19 3.08 13.17 10.88
C ALA A 19 4.04 11.97 10.79
N LYS A 20 3.98 11.03 11.74
CA LYS A 20 4.75 9.78 11.70
C LYS A 20 4.37 8.92 10.49
N SER A 21 3.08 8.82 10.20
CA SER A 21 2.56 8.04 9.06
C SER A 21 3.02 8.64 7.74
N ALA A 22 3.00 9.98 7.62
CA ALA A 22 3.52 10.69 6.45
C ALA A 22 5.03 10.51 6.24
N ASP A 23 5.82 10.54 7.31
CA ASP A 23 7.27 10.25 7.25
C ASP A 23 7.55 8.80 6.79
N MET A 24 6.77 7.83 7.28
CA MET A 24 6.88 6.44 6.82
C MET A 24 6.46 6.28 5.36
N ALA A 25 5.31 6.85 4.98
CA ALA A 25 4.79 6.83 3.61
C ALA A 25 5.80 7.40 2.59
N SER A 26 6.48 8.49 2.94
CA SER A 26 7.51 9.11 2.09
C SER A 26 8.72 8.21 1.84
N LYS A 27 9.00 7.26 2.74
CA LYS A 27 10.04 6.24 2.55
C LYS A 27 9.57 5.12 1.63
N PHE A 28 8.28 4.80 1.67
CA PHE A 28 7.70 3.77 0.81
C PHE A 28 7.48 4.25 -0.62
N VAL A 29 7.16 5.52 -0.82
CA VAL A 29 6.96 6.13 -2.14
C VAL A 29 7.99 7.25 -2.34
N PRO A 30 9.22 6.93 -2.76
CA PRO A 30 10.25 7.95 -2.98
C PRO A 30 9.86 8.90 -4.12
N ASN A 31 10.36 10.13 -4.09
CA ASN A 31 10.07 11.17 -5.09
C ASN A 31 8.56 11.39 -5.29
N SER A 32 7.86 11.56 -4.18
CA SER A 32 6.44 11.87 -4.17
C SER A 32 6.15 12.97 -3.16
N LYS A 33 4.93 13.50 -3.23
CA LYS A 33 4.43 14.49 -2.28
C LYS A 33 3.18 13.97 -1.58
N VAL A 34 3.09 14.25 -0.28
CA VAL A 34 1.87 14.02 0.49
C VAL A 34 0.80 15.00 -0.01
N VAL A 35 -0.35 14.49 -0.45
CA VAL A 35 -1.51 15.31 -0.87
C VAL A 35 -2.70 15.18 0.07
N HIS A 36 -2.71 14.14 0.89
CA HIS A 36 -3.68 13.94 1.95
C HIS A 36 -3.03 13.12 3.07
N GLU A 37 -3.31 13.49 4.31
CA GLU A 37 -2.74 12.82 5.48
C GLU A 37 -3.77 12.83 6.63
N THR A 38 -3.92 11.66 7.24
CA THR A 38 -4.59 11.45 8.51
C THR A 38 -3.76 10.49 9.35
N SER A 39 -4.22 10.16 10.56
CA SER A 39 -3.56 9.14 11.39
C SER A 39 -3.73 7.70 10.87
N LYS A 40 -4.55 7.46 9.84
CA LYS A 40 -4.85 6.13 9.31
C LYS A 40 -4.56 5.98 7.83
N GLU A 41 -4.38 7.08 7.11
CA GLU A 41 -4.24 7.07 5.67
C GLU A 41 -3.31 8.22 5.25
N VAL A 42 -2.42 7.92 4.31
CA VAL A 42 -1.61 8.91 3.62
C VAL A 42 -1.74 8.67 2.12
N LYS A 43 -2.10 9.71 1.37
CA LYS A 43 -2.12 9.68 -0.10
C LYS A 43 -0.89 10.39 -0.64
N MET A 44 -0.11 9.68 -1.44
CA MET A 44 1.13 10.14 -2.06
C MET A 44 0.88 10.38 -3.55
N GLN A 45 1.16 11.60 -4.04
CA GLN A 45 1.18 11.87 -5.47
C GLN A 45 2.61 11.70 -6.00
N THR A 46 2.79 10.77 -6.93
CA THR A 46 4.07 10.52 -7.62
C THR A 46 4.40 11.67 -8.59
N ASP A 47 5.65 11.77 -9.03
CA ASP A 47 6.09 12.73 -10.06
C ASP A 47 5.35 12.57 -11.40
N HIS A 48 4.76 11.41 -11.65
CA HIS A 48 3.95 11.13 -12.85
C HIS A 48 2.46 11.40 -12.66
N GLY A 49 2.07 11.93 -11.49
CA GLY A 49 0.72 12.36 -11.17
C GLY A 49 -0.20 11.25 -10.65
N SER A 50 0.25 10.00 -10.60
CA SER A 50 -0.51 8.90 -9.99
C SER A 50 -0.60 9.07 -8.48
N LEU A 51 -1.67 8.52 -7.91
CA LEU A 51 -1.90 8.50 -6.47
C LEU A 51 -1.64 7.08 -5.93
N ILE A 52 -0.89 7.02 -4.84
CA ILE A 52 -0.70 5.81 -4.04
C ILE A 52 -1.30 6.09 -2.67
N ASP A 53 -2.28 5.28 -2.28
CA ASP A 53 -2.94 5.34 -0.98
C ASP A 53 -2.24 4.35 -0.04
N ILE A 54 -1.87 4.78 1.17
CA ILE A 54 -1.19 3.95 2.18
C ILE A 54 -1.99 4.02 3.47
N GLU A 55 -2.47 2.87 3.92
CA GLU A 55 -3.23 2.74 5.15
C GLU A 55 -2.37 2.27 6.32
N PHE A 56 -2.67 2.81 7.50
CA PHE A 56 -2.01 2.51 8.75
C PHE A 56 -3.02 2.13 9.83
N GLY A 57 -2.61 1.19 10.69
CA GLY A 57 -3.32 0.82 11.90
C GLY A 57 -3.35 1.97 12.91
N MET A 58 -4.21 1.85 13.93
CA MET A 58 -4.28 2.85 15.02
C MET A 58 -3.00 2.93 15.87
N ASP A 59 -2.15 1.91 15.77
CA ASP A 59 -0.80 1.86 16.36
C ASP A 59 0.29 2.44 15.42
N GLY A 60 -0.10 2.87 14.22
CA GLY A 60 0.80 3.34 13.16
C GLY A 60 1.50 2.23 12.41
N ALA A 61 1.10 0.96 12.56
CA ALA A 61 1.63 -0.12 11.74
C ALA A 61 1.13 -0.01 10.30
N PHE A 62 1.95 -0.36 9.32
CA PHE A 62 1.53 -0.46 7.93
C PHE A 62 0.46 -1.56 7.77
N ASN A 63 -0.65 -1.23 7.10
CA ASN A 63 -1.78 -2.15 6.88
C ASN A 63 -1.98 -2.48 5.40
N GLU A 64 -1.96 -1.48 4.53
CA GLU A 64 -2.23 -1.66 3.11
C GLU A 64 -1.56 -0.55 2.30
N ALA A 65 -1.23 -0.85 1.05
CA ALA A 65 -1.01 0.18 0.04
C ALA A 65 -1.71 -0.18 -1.27
N SER A 66 -2.21 0.80 -2.00
CA SER A 66 -2.80 0.59 -3.32
C SER A 66 -2.49 1.73 -4.28
N GLY A 67 -2.57 1.42 -5.56
CA GLY A 67 -2.34 2.37 -6.64
C GLY A 67 -3.09 2.00 -7.91
N THR A 68 -3.02 2.89 -8.89
CA THR A 68 -3.83 2.79 -10.12
C THR A 68 -3.00 2.59 -11.37
N ASN A 69 -1.67 2.61 -11.27
CA ASN A 69 -0.79 2.53 -12.41
C ASN A 69 0.43 1.64 -12.15
N VAL A 70 0.21 0.33 -12.23
CA VAL A 70 1.23 -0.70 -11.98
C VAL A 70 2.55 -0.52 -12.76
N ASP A 71 2.51 0.11 -13.94
CA ASP A 71 3.71 0.31 -14.78
C ASP A 71 4.52 1.56 -14.41
N LYS A 72 3.90 2.55 -13.74
CA LYS A 72 4.53 3.84 -13.41
C LYS A 72 4.68 4.09 -11.93
N ASP A 73 3.87 3.43 -11.10
CA ASP A 73 3.91 3.58 -9.67
C ASP A 73 5.22 3.01 -9.12
N VAL A 74 5.74 3.67 -8.08
CA VAL A 74 6.92 3.23 -7.35
C VAL A 74 6.50 3.03 -5.90
N PHE A 75 6.63 1.80 -5.43
CA PHE A 75 6.30 1.48 -4.05
C PHE A 75 7.29 0.45 -3.48
N ASN A 76 7.88 0.83 -2.35
CA ASN A 76 8.90 0.11 -1.60
C ASN A 76 8.35 -0.22 -0.21
N PRO A 77 7.66 -1.35 -0.03
CA PRO A 77 7.05 -1.71 1.24
C PRO A 77 8.09 -1.95 2.36
N PRO A 78 7.65 -1.96 3.62
CA PRO A 78 8.49 -2.37 4.74
C PRO A 78 8.87 -3.86 4.70
N ASP A 79 9.73 -4.28 5.63
CA ASP A 79 9.90 -5.68 6.07
C ASP A 79 10.21 -6.74 5.00
N LYS A 80 11.29 -6.52 4.23
CA LYS A 80 11.81 -7.49 3.24
C LYS A 80 10.74 -7.98 2.25
N MET A 81 9.68 -7.21 2.06
CA MET A 81 8.71 -7.45 1.02
C MET A 81 9.28 -6.97 -0.32
N LEU A 82 8.84 -7.60 -1.40
CA LEU A 82 9.16 -7.22 -2.76
C LEU A 82 8.68 -5.80 -3.02
N THR A 83 9.47 -5.04 -3.75
CA THR A 83 8.99 -3.78 -4.34
C THR A 83 7.86 -4.08 -5.32
N LEU A 84 7.03 -3.08 -5.62
CA LEU A 84 6.01 -3.22 -6.67
C LEU A 84 6.62 -3.70 -7.99
N LYS A 85 7.77 -3.14 -8.36
CA LYS A 85 8.53 -3.52 -9.55
C LYS A 85 8.92 -5.01 -9.54
N ASP A 86 9.40 -5.52 -8.40
CA ASP A 86 9.83 -6.91 -8.28
C ASP A 86 8.63 -7.87 -8.27
N ALA A 87 7.52 -7.49 -7.65
CA ALA A 87 6.27 -8.26 -7.66
C ALA A 87 5.68 -8.34 -9.08
N VAL A 88 5.68 -7.24 -9.84
CA VAL A 88 5.28 -7.22 -11.25
C VAL A 88 6.21 -8.10 -12.10
N ALA A 89 7.51 -8.05 -11.85
CA ALA A 89 8.47 -8.91 -12.53
C ALA A 89 8.22 -10.40 -12.23
N ALA A 90 7.87 -10.73 -10.98
CA ALA A 90 7.50 -12.08 -10.58
C ALA A 90 6.21 -12.56 -11.27
N ALA A 91 5.18 -11.71 -11.34
CA ALA A 91 3.96 -12.00 -12.10
C ALA A 91 4.25 -12.27 -13.59
N LYS A 92 5.07 -11.41 -14.22
CA LYS A 92 5.51 -11.58 -15.62
C LYS A 92 6.28 -12.88 -15.83
N LYS A 93 7.16 -13.25 -14.89
CA LYS A 93 7.88 -14.54 -14.91
C LYS A 93 6.93 -15.74 -14.80
N ALA A 94 5.79 -15.59 -14.13
CA ALA A 94 4.73 -16.60 -14.06
C ALA A 94 3.78 -16.59 -15.28
N GLY A 95 4.10 -15.82 -16.33
CA GLY A 95 3.31 -15.73 -17.55
C GLY A 95 2.06 -14.85 -17.42
N LYS A 96 1.99 -13.99 -16.40
CA LYS A 96 0.89 -13.04 -16.19
C LYS A 96 1.26 -11.66 -16.69
N ASN A 97 0.27 -10.84 -17.03
CA ASN A 97 0.50 -9.47 -17.46
C ASN A 97 -0.34 -8.49 -16.62
N PRO A 98 0.15 -8.09 -15.44
CA PRO A 98 -0.47 -7.05 -14.63
C PRO A 98 -0.69 -5.76 -15.42
N VAL A 99 -1.86 -5.15 -15.28
CA VAL A 99 -2.18 -3.82 -15.83
C VAL A 99 -3.07 -3.05 -14.87
N GLY A 100 -2.99 -1.71 -14.89
CA GLY A 100 -3.90 -0.86 -14.12
C GLY A 100 -3.63 -0.91 -12.62
N LYS A 101 -4.67 -1.27 -11.85
CA LYS A 101 -4.66 -1.19 -10.38
C LYS A 101 -3.84 -2.29 -9.73
N TRP A 102 -3.31 -1.97 -8.56
CA TRP A 102 -2.62 -2.90 -7.70
C TRP A 102 -2.91 -2.58 -6.23
N SER A 103 -2.83 -3.59 -5.37
CA SER A 103 -2.85 -3.45 -3.92
C SER A 103 -1.78 -4.36 -3.30
N LEU A 104 -1.34 -4.00 -2.10
CA LEU A 104 -0.55 -4.83 -1.20
C LEU A 104 -1.27 -4.83 0.15
N GLU A 105 -1.81 -5.99 0.52
CA GLU A 105 -2.51 -6.18 1.79
C GLU A 105 -2.14 -7.50 2.46
N LYS A 106 -2.51 -7.65 3.72
CA LYS A 106 -2.26 -8.85 4.51
C LYS A 106 -3.49 -9.74 4.57
N GLY A 107 -3.56 -10.72 3.69
CA GLY A 107 -4.57 -11.77 3.74
C GLY A 107 -4.39 -12.69 4.96
N THR A 108 -5.50 -13.14 5.56
CA THR A 108 -5.47 -14.00 6.76
C THR A 108 -4.77 -15.35 6.51
N LEU A 109 -4.91 -15.91 5.31
CA LEU A 109 -4.38 -17.22 4.93
C LEU A 109 -3.10 -17.13 4.11
N THR A 110 -2.92 -16.03 3.38
CA THR A 110 -1.84 -15.83 2.43
C THR A 110 -0.72 -14.96 2.99
N GLY A 111 -0.91 -14.29 4.13
CA GLY A 111 0.01 -13.26 4.58
C GLY A 111 0.02 -12.07 3.60
N TRP A 112 1.12 -11.34 3.56
CA TRP A 112 1.27 -10.20 2.66
C TRP A 112 1.30 -10.64 1.21
N ALA A 113 0.44 -10.07 0.38
CA ALA A 113 0.36 -10.39 -1.04
C ALA A 113 0.05 -9.13 -1.86
N TYR A 114 0.67 -9.06 -3.04
CA TYR A 114 0.24 -8.12 -4.06
C TYR A 114 -0.93 -8.70 -4.83
N GLU A 115 -1.94 -7.89 -5.07
CA GLU A 115 -3.02 -8.19 -6.00
C GLU A 115 -2.92 -7.26 -7.20
N PHE A 116 -3.03 -7.83 -8.38
CA PHE A 116 -2.93 -7.11 -9.64
C PHE A 116 -4.15 -7.39 -10.50
N GLN A 117 -4.67 -6.34 -11.13
CA GLN A 117 -5.58 -6.54 -12.26
C GLN A 117 -4.80 -6.95 -13.51
N GLY A 118 -5.47 -7.66 -14.41
CA GLY A 118 -4.87 -8.24 -15.61
C GLY A 118 -5.91 -8.64 -16.64
N PHE A 119 -5.45 -9.07 -17.82
CA PHE A 119 -6.33 -9.62 -18.85
C PHE A 119 -5.79 -10.92 -19.42
N GLU A 120 -6.67 -11.94 -19.52
CA GLU A 120 -6.39 -13.19 -20.23
C GLU A 120 -7.53 -13.47 -21.21
N ASN A 121 -7.19 -13.64 -22.50
CA ASN A 121 -8.17 -13.91 -23.57
C ASN A 121 -9.35 -12.92 -23.59
N GLY A 122 -9.06 -11.63 -23.34
CA GLY A 122 -10.04 -10.55 -23.31
C GLY A 122 -10.91 -10.49 -22.05
N LYS A 123 -10.62 -11.31 -21.03
CA LYS A 123 -11.32 -11.28 -19.73
C LYS A 123 -10.42 -10.67 -18.66
N GLU A 124 -10.99 -9.82 -17.83
CA GLU A 124 -10.32 -9.31 -16.64
C GLU A 124 -10.05 -10.46 -15.67
N MET A 125 -8.83 -10.49 -15.14
CA MET A 125 -8.35 -11.48 -14.21
C MET A 125 -7.62 -10.77 -13.07
N GLU A 126 -7.59 -11.42 -11.92
CA GLU A 126 -6.80 -10.97 -10.78
C GLU A 126 -5.64 -11.93 -10.53
N TYR A 127 -4.46 -11.37 -10.25
CA TYR A 127 -3.25 -12.13 -9.96
C TYR A 127 -2.75 -11.81 -8.57
N VAL A 128 -2.52 -12.85 -7.77
CA VAL A 128 -2.03 -12.71 -6.41
C VAL A 128 -0.59 -13.20 -6.33
N ILE A 129 0.33 -12.33 -5.94
CA ILE A 129 1.76 -12.64 -5.78
C ILE A 129 2.12 -12.55 -4.30
N ASP A 130 2.75 -13.59 -3.75
CA ASP A 130 3.31 -13.52 -2.40
C ASP A 130 4.30 -12.36 -2.29
N ALA A 131 4.09 -11.45 -1.35
CA ALA A 131 4.90 -10.25 -1.24
C ALA A 131 6.31 -10.53 -0.71
N LYS A 132 6.64 -11.74 -0.24
CA LYS A 132 7.98 -12.10 0.23
C LYS A 132 8.70 -13.04 -0.72
N SER A 133 8.02 -14.07 -1.22
CA SER A 133 8.62 -15.08 -2.11
C SER A 133 8.50 -14.75 -3.60
N GLY A 134 7.54 -13.91 -3.99
CA GLY A 134 7.21 -13.67 -5.40
C GLY A 134 6.48 -14.82 -6.07
N GLU A 135 6.05 -15.83 -5.32
CA GLU A 135 5.29 -16.95 -5.88
C GLU A 135 3.87 -16.52 -6.26
N LEU A 136 3.45 -16.90 -7.48
CA LEU A 136 2.07 -16.75 -7.91
C LEU A 136 1.17 -17.67 -7.07
N LYS A 137 0.28 -17.07 -6.29
CA LYS A 137 -0.79 -17.77 -5.60
C LYS A 137 -1.95 -17.94 -6.56
N LYS A 138 -2.45 -19.17 -6.69
CA LYS A 138 -3.77 -19.38 -7.32
C LYS A 138 -4.83 -18.83 -6.36
N ALA A 139 -5.29 -17.60 -6.60
CA ALA A 139 -6.49 -17.11 -5.96
C ALA A 139 -7.68 -18.01 -6.38
N LYS A 140 -8.40 -18.54 -5.39
CA LYS A 140 -9.69 -19.21 -5.63
C LYS A 140 -10.68 -18.14 -6.10
N LYS A 141 -11.49 -18.50 -7.09
CA LYS A 141 -12.72 -17.79 -7.43
C LYS A 141 -13.59 -17.64 -6.18
N ASP A 142 -14.20 -16.46 -6.02
CA ASP A 142 -15.44 -16.26 -5.27
C ASP A 142 -16.48 -17.35 -5.56
#